data_AF-A0A944YGM2-F1
#
_entry.id   AF-A0A944YGM2-F1
#
_cell.length_a   1.000
_cell.length_b   1.000
_cell.length_c   1.000
_cell.angle_alpha   90.00
_cell.angle_beta   90.00
_cell.angle_gamma   90.00
#
_symmetry.space_group_name_H-M   'P 1'
#
loop_
_entity.id
_entity.type
_entity.pdbx_description
1 polymer ?
#
loop_
_entity_poly.entity_id
_entity_poly.type
_entity_poly.pdbx_seq_one_letter_code
_entity_poly.pdbx_strand_id
1 'polypeptide(L)'
;TKEEVKEETKSKEVAPEVKSAQRKKAMEMLSGQNLSDVGTADVVVTNPTHYAIALRYEKGMDLAPVVIAKGENLLARRIKVIAAEYDVPTIENKPVARALFALGRIGEPIPLDFYQIVAEILAQVYKSHAYYFHRLKARRLLSKPIG
;
A
#
# COMPACT_ATOMS: atom_id res chain seq x y z
N THR A 1 -20.22 -9.76 52.50
CA THR A 1 -20.32 -11.02 51.73
C THR A 1 -20.40 -10.63 50.26
N LYS A 2 -19.43 -11.04 49.44
CA LYS A 2 -19.58 -12.16 48.48
C LYS A 2 -20.91 -12.02 47.73
N GLU A 3 -20.99 -11.70 46.45
CA GLU A 3 -20.18 -12.02 45.28
C GLU A 3 -20.58 -11.08 44.13
N GLU A 4 -19.99 -11.28 42.94
CA GLU A 4 -20.35 -10.69 41.65
C GLU A 4 -19.86 -9.24 41.47
N VAL A 5 -18.96 -8.91 40.55
CA VAL A 5 -18.90 -9.32 39.15
C VAL A 5 -17.43 -9.46 38.75
N LYS A 6 -16.96 -10.70 38.65
CA LYS A 6 -15.68 -11.04 38.02
C LYS A 6 -16.00 -11.29 36.55
N GLU A 7 -16.18 -10.23 35.78
CA GLU A 7 -16.33 -10.35 34.33
C GLU A 7 -14.99 -10.80 33.76
N GLU A 8 -15.00 -12.06 33.38
CA GLU A 8 -13.89 -12.81 32.81
C GLU A 8 -13.30 -12.08 31.61
N THR A 9 -12.02 -11.77 31.74
CA THR A 9 -11.13 -11.52 30.60
C THR A 9 -11.05 -12.80 29.77
N LYS A 10 -12.03 -13.01 28.88
CA LYS A 10 -11.95 -13.99 27.80
C LYS A 10 -10.88 -13.53 26.81
N SER A 11 -9.63 -13.81 27.16
CA SER A 11 -8.54 -13.93 26.20
C SER A 11 -8.96 -14.97 25.16
N LYS A 12 -9.47 -14.51 24.02
CA LYS A 12 -9.67 -15.37 22.86
C LYS A 12 -8.27 -15.76 22.37
N GLU A 13 -7.74 -16.87 22.88
CA GLU A 13 -6.56 -17.48 22.31
C GLU A 13 -6.87 -17.85 20.86
N VAL A 14 -6.22 -17.15 19.94
CA VAL A 14 -6.33 -17.43 18.51
C VAL A 14 -5.78 -18.83 18.28
N ALA A 15 -6.58 -19.72 17.69
CA ALA A 15 -6.20 -21.09 17.45
C ALA A 15 -4.83 -21.17 16.72
N PRO A 16 -3.92 -22.10 17.10
CA PRO A 16 -2.58 -22.20 16.52
C PRO A 16 -2.56 -22.27 14.99
N GLU A 17 -3.55 -22.95 14.40
CA GLU A 17 -3.74 -23.08 12.95
C GLU A 17 -3.98 -21.73 12.27
N VAL A 18 -4.85 -20.90 12.85
CA VAL A 18 -5.14 -19.55 12.35
C VAL A 18 -3.90 -18.66 12.39
N LYS A 19 -3.12 -18.75 13.47
CA LYS A 19 -1.85 -18.02 13.60
C LYS A 19 -0.82 -18.48 12.56
N SER A 20 -0.75 -19.78 12.28
CA SER A 20 0.16 -20.34 11.27
C SER A 20 -0.20 -19.87 9.85
N ALA A 21 -1.50 -19.84 9.50
CA ALA A 21 -1.99 -19.38 8.21
C ALA A 21 -1.76 -17.87 8.01
N GLN A 22 -2.00 -17.06 9.05
CA GLN A 22 -1.68 -15.63 9.03
C GLN A 22 -0.19 -15.38 8.77
N ARG A 23 0.69 -16.15 9.45
CA ARG A 23 2.14 -16.02 9.27
C ARG A 23 2.57 -16.40 7.85
N LYS A 24 2.01 -17.48 7.29
CA LYS A 24 2.29 -17.89 5.91
C LYS A 24 1.88 -16.81 4.90
N LYS A 25 0.67 -16.28 5.02
CA LYS A 25 0.17 -15.18 4.17
C LYS A 25 1.02 -13.91 4.29
N ALA A 26 1.47 -13.58 5.50
CA ALA A 26 2.37 -12.44 5.72
C ALA A 26 3.74 -12.66 5.04
N MET A 27 4.30 -13.86 5.11
CA MET A 27 5.56 -14.20 4.42
C MET A 27 5.41 -14.16 2.91
N GLU A 28 4.32 -14.71 2.36
CA GLU A 28 3.99 -14.63 0.93
C GLU A 28 3.91 -13.15 0.48
N MET A 29 3.23 -12.32 1.26
CA MET A 29 3.11 -10.90 0.99
C MET A 29 4.44 -10.15 1.06
N LEU A 30 5.36 -10.55 1.94
CA LEU A 30 6.70 -9.95 2.03
C LEU A 30 7.61 -10.41 0.87
N SER A 31 7.51 -11.66 0.46
CA SER A 31 8.36 -12.25 -0.58
C SER A 31 8.14 -11.65 -1.97
N GLY A 32 6.97 -11.05 -2.23
CA GLY A 32 6.57 -10.57 -3.56
C GLY A 32 6.75 -9.08 -3.81
N GLN A 33 7.23 -8.28 -2.85
CA GLN A 33 7.38 -6.83 -3.03
C GLN A 33 8.76 -6.34 -2.61
N ASN A 34 9.37 -5.54 -3.48
CA ASN A 34 10.55 -4.78 -3.14
C ASN A 34 10.13 -3.44 -2.55
N LEU A 35 10.30 -3.26 -1.23
CA LEU A 35 9.88 -2.03 -0.55
C LEU A 35 10.63 -0.78 -1.04
N SER A 36 11.81 -0.93 -1.66
CA SER A 36 12.49 0.21 -2.28
C SER A 36 11.70 0.83 -3.42
N ASP A 37 10.83 0.06 -4.07
CA ASP A 37 10.04 0.51 -5.22
C ASP A 37 9.01 1.57 -4.81
N VAL A 38 8.63 1.63 -3.53
CA VAL A 38 7.77 2.68 -2.97
C VAL A 38 8.33 4.07 -3.28
N GLY A 39 9.66 4.23 -3.26
CA GLY A 39 10.31 5.49 -3.62
C GLY A 39 10.04 5.92 -5.07
N THR A 40 9.53 5.04 -5.93
CA THR A 40 9.20 5.34 -7.34
C THR A 40 7.70 5.41 -7.63
N ALA A 41 6.84 5.35 -6.61
CA ALA A 41 5.38 5.43 -6.75
C ALA A 41 4.91 6.80 -7.27
N ASP A 42 3.77 6.87 -7.93
CA ASP A 42 3.09 8.15 -8.20
C ASP A 42 2.32 8.63 -6.96
N VAL A 43 1.73 7.69 -6.20
CA VAL A 43 0.92 7.98 -5.03
C VAL A 43 0.90 6.81 -4.06
N VAL A 44 0.76 7.10 -2.77
CA VAL A 44 0.40 6.12 -1.73
C VAL A 44 -1.02 6.41 -1.24
N VAL A 45 -1.93 5.47 -1.47
CA VAL A 45 -3.31 5.52 -0.97
C VAL A 45 -3.36 4.86 0.41
N THR A 46 -3.89 5.57 1.40
CA THR A 46 -3.86 5.13 2.80
C THR A 46 -5.22 4.99 3.43
N ASN A 47 -5.31 4.03 4.35
CA ASN A 47 -6.22 4.06 5.49
C ASN A 47 -5.31 4.27 6.71
N PRO A 48 -5.27 5.46 7.33
CA PRO A 48 -4.14 5.92 8.15
C PRO A 48 -3.68 4.95 9.24
N THR A 49 -4.62 4.22 9.85
CA THR A 49 -4.36 3.29 10.95
C THR A 49 -4.14 1.85 10.51
N HIS A 50 -4.43 1.50 9.25
CA HIS A 50 -4.51 0.09 8.83
C HIS A 50 -3.75 -0.25 7.55
N TYR A 51 -3.88 0.55 6.48
CA TYR A 51 -3.41 0.15 5.14
C TYR A 51 -2.62 1.24 4.44
N ALA A 52 -1.65 0.84 3.62
CA ALA A 52 -0.96 1.70 2.68
C ALA A 52 -0.71 0.93 1.37
N ILE A 53 -1.09 1.54 0.24
CA ILE A 53 -1.00 0.97 -1.11
C ILE A 53 -0.23 1.94 -1.98
N ALA A 54 0.95 1.54 -2.46
CA ALA A 54 1.75 2.32 -3.40
C ALA A 54 1.35 1.97 -4.83
N LEU A 55 1.02 2.99 -5.62
CA LEU A 55 0.60 2.87 -7.01
C LEU A 55 1.59 3.57 -7.94
N ARG A 56 1.82 2.97 -9.12
CA ARG A 56 2.61 3.55 -10.20
C ARG A 56 1.77 3.64 -11.47
N TYR A 57 1.93 4.71 -12.23
CA TYR A 57 1.45 4.84 -13.59
C TYR A 57 2.49 5.61 -14.43
N GLU A 58 3.34 4.87 -15.14
CA GLU A 58 4.27 5.45 -16.12
C GLU A 58 3.63 5.48 -17.51
N LYS A 59 3.28 6.68 -17.97
CA LYS A 59 2.68 6.89 -19.29
C LYS A 59 3.60 6.32 -20.38
N GLY A 60 3.05 5.47 -21.23
CA GLY A 60 3.77 4.80 -22.32
C GLY A 60 4.45 3.48 -21.91
N MET A 61 4.35 3.10 -20.64
CA MET A 61 4.82 1.80 -20.13
C MET A 61 3.68 1.01 -19.50
N ASP A 62 2.96 1.63 -18.56
CA ASP A 62 1.86 0.99 -17.86
C ASP A 62 0.54 1.20 -18.64
N LEU A 63 -0.20 0.13 -18.91
CA LEU A 63 -1.53 0.21 -19.55
C LEU A 63 -2.60 0.77 -18.61
N ALA A 64 -2.39 0.60 -17.30
CA ALA A 64 -3.23 1.10 -16.21
C ALA A 64 -2.38 1.21 -14.93
N PRO A 65 -2.83 1.90 -13.87
CA PRO A 65 -2.07 2.01 -12.63
C PRO A 65 -1.75 0.63 -12.04
N VAL A 66 -0.50 0.43 -11.64
CA VAL A 66 0.04 -0.84 -11.12
C VAL A 66 0.24 -0.72 -9.61
N VAL A 67 -0.09 -1.78 -8.87
CA VAL A 67 0.24 -1.88 -7.44
C VAL A 67 1.70 -2.29 -7.31
N ILE A 68 2.56 -1.43 -6.77
CA ILE A 68 4.00 -1.74 -6.61
C ILE A 68 4.35 -2.16 -5.18
N ALA A 69 3.55 -1.76 -4.20
CA ALA A 69 3.64 -2.27 -2.84
C ALA A 69 2.29 -2.14 -2.14
N LYS A 70 2.01 -3.05 -1.20
CA LYS A 70 0.89 -2.90 -0.28
C LYS A 70 1.26 -3.40 1.12
N GLY A 71 0.56 -2.91 2.12
CA GLY A 71 0.87 -3.21 3.52
C GLY A 71 -0.36 -3.06 4.40
N GLU A 72 -0.43 -3.90 5.43
CA GLU A 72 -1.25 -3.66 6.61
C GLU A 72 -0.38 -3.43 7.85
N ASN A 73 -0.92 -2.75 8.86
CA ASN A 73 -0.30 -2.57 10.18
C ASN A 73 1.17 -2.14 10.11
N LEU A 74 2.12 -2.98 10.52
CA LEU A 74 3.56 -2.69 10.52
C LEU A 74 4.10 -2.40 9.12
N LEU A 75 3.68 -3.16 8.12
CA LEU A 75 4.11 -2.99 6.74
C LEU A 75 3.53 -1.70 6.14
N ALA A 76 2.28 -1.37 6.48
CA ALA A 76 1.70 -0.07 6.11
C ALA A 76 2.49 1.10 6.71
N ARG A 77 2.94 0.99 7.97
CA ARG A 77 3.82 1.99 8.59
C ARG A 77 5.14 2.11 7.84
N ARG A 78 5.77 0.99 7.47
CA ARG A 78 7.02 0.99 6.71
C ARG A 78 6.87 1.65 5.33
N ILE A 79 5.80 1.36 4.60
CA ILE A 79 5.50 2.02 3.32
C ILE A 79 5.36 3.54 3.50
N LYS A 80 4.65 4.00 4.53
CA LYS A 80 4.48 5.43 4.82
C LYS A 80 5.81 6.11 5.19
N VAL A 81 6.70 5.43 5.91
CA VAL A 81 8.04 5.96 6.21
C VAL A 81 8.84 6.16 4.93
N ILE A 82 8.88 5.16 4.05
CA ILE A 82 9.58 5.26 2.77
C ILE A 82 8.94 6.34 1.88
N ALA A 83 7.60 6.40 1.85
CA ALA A 83 6.88 7.45 1.13
C ALA A 83 7.32 8.86 1.58
N ALA A 84 7.44 9.08 2.89
CA ALA A 84 7.92 10.34 3.45
C ALA A 84 9.39 10.62 3.10
N GLU A 85 10.28 9.61 3.19
CA GLU A 85 11.71 9.75 2.83
C GLU A 85 11.92 10.18 1.37
N TYR A 86 11.02 9.76 0.47
CA TYR A 86 11.12 9.97 -0.97
C TYR A 86 10.20 11.07 -1.51
N ASP A 87 9.52 11.81 -0.62
CA ASP A 87 8.52 12.85 -0.92
C ASP A 87 7.30 12.34 -1.74
N VAL A 88 6.97 11.05 -1.62
CA VAL A 88 5.87 10.44 -2.38
C VAL A 88 4.53 11.01 -1.91
N PRO A 89 3.68 11.54 -2.82
CA PRO A 89 2.36 12.03 -2.48
C PRO A 89 1.51 10.96 -1.79
N THR A 90 0.86 11.34 -0.69
CA THR A 90 0.02 10.43 0.09
C THR A 90 -1.42 10.93 0.10
N ILE A 91 -2.38 10.08 -0.25
CA ILE A 91 -3.81 10.41 -0.25
C ILE A 91 -4.54 9.47 0.70
N GLU A 92 -5.31 10.05 1.63
CA GLU A 92 -6.19 9.27 2.49
C GLU A 92 -7.49 8.93 1.73
N ASN A 93 -7.73 7.64 1.52
CA ASN A 93 -8.99 7.14 1.00
C ASN A 93 -9.23 5.73 1.57
N LYS A 94 -9.95 5.67 2.71
CA LYS A 94 -10.15 4.43 3.46
C LYS A 94 -10.84 3.33 2.63
N PRO A 95 -11.92 3.60 1.88
CA PRO A 95 -12.55 2.59 1.02
C PRO A 95 -11.60 2.02 -0.03
N VAL A 96 -10.90 2.88 -0.78
CA VAL A 96 -9.98 2.44 -1.85
C VAL A 96 -8.79 1.69 -1.29
N ALA A 97 -8.18 2.16 -0.19
CA ALA A 97 -7.05 1.47 0.43
C ALA A 97 -7.44 0.06 0.93
N ARG A 98 -8.61 -0.08 1.56
CA ARG A 98 -9.14 -1.39 2.00
C ARG A 98 -9.37 -2.33 0.80
N ALA A 99 -10.01 -1.81 -0.24
CA ALA A 99 -10.38 -2.61 -1.40
C ALA A 99 -9.17 -3.03 -2.23
N LEU A 100 -8.22 -2.12 -2.48
CA LEU A 100 -6.96 -2.44 -3.16
C LEU A 100 -6.06 -3.36 -2.34
N PHE A 101 -6.08 -3.28 -1.01
CA PHE A 101 -5.39 -4.25 -0.17
C PHE A 101 -5.94 -5.67 -0.40
N ALA A 102 -7.27 -5.81 -0.43
CA ALA A 102 -7.95 -7.08 -0.59
C ALA A 102 -7.84 -7.66 -2.01
N LEU A 103 -8.00 -6.82 -3.04
CA LEU A 103 -8.19 -7.26 -4.44
C LEU A 103 -6.98 -6.99 -5.34
N GLY A 104 -6.20 -5.95 -5.07
CA GLY A 104 -5.05 -5.60 -5.88
C GLY A 104 -3.89 -6.59 -5.68
N ARG A 105 -3.12 -6.86 -6.74
CA ARG A 105 -1.94 -7.73 -6.68
C ARG A 105 -0.69 -6.94 -7.03
N ILE A 106 0.38 -7.18 -6.27
CA ILE A 106 1.66 -6.50 -6.49
C ILE A 106 2.21 -6.89 -7.86
N GLY A 107 2.72 -5.92 -8.60
CA GLY A 107 3.23 -6.08 -9.96
C GLY A 107 2.13 -6.12 -11.03
N GLU A 108 0.86 -6.14 -10.64
CA GLU A 108 -0.27 -6.19 -11.58
C GLU A 108 -1.03 -4.85 -11.64
N PRO A 109 -1.70 -4.56 -12.77
CA PRO A 109 -2.67 -3.48 -12.84
C PRO A 109 -3.74 -3.58 -11.75
N ILE A 110 -4.23 -2.45 -11.28
CA ILE A 110 -5.40 -2.40 -10.39
C ILE A 110 -6.62 -3.07 -11.05
N PRO A 111 -7.61 -3.56 -10.27
CA PRO A 111 -8.86 -4.04 -10.85
C PRO A 111 -9.65 -2.91 -11.54
N LEU A 112 -10.43 -3.26 -12.57
CA LEU A 112 -11.15 -2.31 -13.42
C LEU A 112 -12.09 -1.37 -12.64
N ASP A 113 -12.75 -1.90 -11.60
CA ASP A 113 -13.67 -1.16 -10.74
C ASP A 113 -13.03 0.06 -10.06
N PHE A 114 -11.70 0.09 -9.96
CA PHE A 114 -10.95 1.19 -9.33
C PHE A 114 -10.40 2.21 -10.32
N TYR A 115 -10.57 2.03 -11.64
CA TYR A 115 -9.91 2.87 -12.64
C TYR A 115 -10.30 4.34 -12.50
N GLN A 116 -11.60 4.61 -12.39
CA GLN A 116 -12.09 5.99 -12.30
C GLN A 116 -11.57 6.69 -11.04
N ILE A 117 -11.77 6.09 -9.86
CA ILE A 117 -11.37 6.72 -8.61
C ILE A 117 -9.84 6.85 -8.47
N VAL A 118 -9.08 5.89 -8.99
CA VAL A 118 -7.61 6.00 -9.01
C VAL A 118 -7.13 7.04 -10.02
N ALA A 119 -7.79 7.17 -11.17
CA ALA A 119 -7.48 8.24 -12.13
C ALA A 119 -7.74 9.63 -11.53
N GLU A 120 -8.82 9.82 -10.78
CA GLU A 120 -9.11 11.06 -10.05
C GLU A 120 -8.03 11.37 -9.01
N ILE A 121 -7.61 10.37 -8.22
CA ILE A 121 -6.51 10.49 -7.26
C ILE A 121 -5.22 10.91 -7.97
N LEU A 122 -4.86 10.23 -9.08
CA LEU A 122 -3.66 10.53 -9.86
C LEU A 122 -3.70 11.94 -10.44
N ALA A 123 -4.82 12.35 -11.02
CA ALA A 123 -4.99 13.70 -11.54
C ALA A 123 -4.83 14.78 -10.46
N GLN A 124 -5.39 14.54 -9.26
CA GLN A 124 -5.22 15.44 -8.12
C GLN A 124 -3.76 15.56 -7.69
N VAL A 125 -3.03 14.45 -7.56
CA VAL A 125 -1.61 14.50 -7.14
C VAL A 125 -0.73 15.12 -8.23
N TYR A 126 -0.96 14.82 -9.51
CA TYR A 126 -0.23 15.43 -10.63
C TYR A 126 -0.38 16.94 -10.64
N LYS A 127 -1.57 17.46 -10.32
CA LYS A 127 -1.82 18.90 -10.23
C LYS A 127 -1.14 19.55 -9.01
N SER A 128 -1.11 18.85 -7.87
CA SER A 128 -0.67 19.43 -6.60
C SER A 128 0.81 19.19 -6.25
N HIS A 129 1.50 18.25 -6.92
CA HIS A 129 2.88 17.85 -6.57
C HIS A 129 3.83 17.93 -7.79
N ALA A 130 3.76 19.02 -8.58
CA ALA A 130 4.56 19.16 -9.81
C ALA A 130 6.07 18.97 -9.61
N TYR A 131 6.63 19.48 -8.51
CA TYR A 131 8.06 19.32 -8.18
C TYR A 131 8.45 17.86 -7.92
N TYR A 132 7.59 17.10 -7.24
CA TYR A 132 7.79 15.67 -7.03
C TYR A 132 7.89 14.93 -8.36
N PHE A 133 6.92 15.14 -9.26
CA PHE A 133 6.88 14.46 -10.55
C PHE A 133 8.04 14.83 -11.48
N HIS A 134 8.54 16.07 -11.38
CA HIS A 134 9.77 16.46 -12.06
C HIS A 134 10.97 15.60 -11.62
N ARG A 135 11.16 15.41 -10.30
CA ARG A 135 12.26 14.59 -9.73
C ARG A 135 12.05 13.09 -9.92
N LEU A 136 10.80 12.64 -9.88
CA LEU A 136 10.44 11.22 -10.02
C LEU A 136 10.91 10.65 -11.35
N LYS A 137 10.84 11.44 -12.43
CA LYS A 137 11.34 11.04 -13.75
C LYS A 137 12.82 10.65 -13.71
N ALA A 138 13.67 11.45 -13.05
CA ALA A 138 15.09 11.13 -12.89
C ALA A 138 15.29 9.87 -12.04
N ARG A 139 14.53 9.73 -10.94
CA ARG A 139 14.61 8.55 -10.05
C ARG A 139 14.28 7.24 -10.78
N ARG A 140 13.22 7.24 -11.60
CA ARG A 140 12.82 6.07 -12.41
C ARG A 140 13.85 5.69 -13.48
N LEU A 141 14.53 6.68 -14.06
CA LEU A 141 15.60 6.41 -15.02
C LEU A 141 16.80 5.72 -14.36
N LEU A 142 17.16 6.14 -13.14
CA LEU A 142 18.27 5.56 -12.38
C LEU A 142 17.94 4.20 -11.78
N SER A 143 16.66 3.88 -11.56
CA SER A 143 16.24 2.58 -11.01
C SER A 143 16.02 1.49 -12.05
N LYS A 144 16.06 1.81 -13.36
CA LYS A 144 15.95 0.79 -14.41
C LYS A 144 17.23 -0.07 -14.41
N PRO A 145 17.13 -1.41 -14.42
CA PRO A 145 18.30 -2.24 -14.60
C PRO A 145 18.97 -1.87 -15.92
N ILE A 146 20.27 -1.60 -15.89
CA ILE A 146 21.09 -1.49 -17.09
C ILE A 146 21.13 -2.91 -17.66
N GLY A 147 20.41 -3.11 -18.76
CA GLY A 147 20.40 -4.38 -19.49
C GLY A 147 21.76 -4.70 -20.09
#